data_AF-L1IZ51-F1
#
_entry.id   AF-L1IZ51-F1
#
_cell.length_a   1.000
_cell.length_b   1.000
_cell.length_c   1.000
_cell.angle_alpha   90.00
_cell.angle_beta   90.00
_cell.angle_gamma   90.00
#
_symmetry.space_group_name_H-M   'P 1'
#
loop_
_entity.id
_entity.type
_entity.pdbx_description
1 polymer ?
#
loop_
_entity_poly.entity_id
_entity_poly.type
_entity_poly.pdbx_seq_one_letter_code
_entity_poly.pdbx_strand_id
1 'polypeptide(L)'
;MAGGKRNAEEAMEEEETPMMGRDEAIRAASSQLVVLAQKALADALKAIKASADLDRFGASLTNNSDIVDTPGTQPVVVVLFALKLLLGDNTWSTIRDGASLVSAMEAWSPATMTPEQTGGAQDFLDKHREDEYFQSGDHLGGKLENDLFEWVDAAFTIATL
;
A
#
# COMPACT_ATOMS: atom_id res chain seq x y z
N MET A 1 -55.17 -37.81 37.82
CA MET A 1 -53.70 -37.85 37.87
C MET A 1 -53.18 -37.28 36.56
N ALA A 2 -52.43 -36.19 36.69
CA ALA A 2 -51.89 -35.40 35.59
C ALA A 2 -50.61 -36.04 35.02
N GLY A 3 -50.24 -35.61 33.81
CA GLY A 3 -48.83 -35.62 33.39
C GLY A 3 -48.56 -36.28 32.05
N GLY A 4 -48.97 -35.63 30.96
CA GLY A 4 -48.42 -35.89 29.64
C GLY A 4 -46.91 -35.58 29.62
N LYS A 5 -46.11 -36.57 29.23
CA LYS A 5 -44.69 -36.37 28.93
C LYS A 5 -44.59 -35.85 27.49
N ARG A 6 -44.33 -34.55 27.37
CA ARG A 6 -43.96 -33.89 26.12
C ARG A 6 -42.58 -34.41 25.71
N ASN A 7 -42.50 -34.97 24.51
CA ASN A 7 -41.24 -35.21 23.83
C ASN A 7 -40.58 -33.85 23.61
N ALA A 8 -39.37 -33.68 24.13
CA ALA A 8 -38.50 -32.59 23.75
C ALA A 8 -37.91 -32.97 22.38
N GLU A 9 -38.56 -32.55 21.31
CA GLU A 9 -37.89 -32.39 20.02
C GLU A 9 -36.91 -31.23 20.18
N GLU A 10 -35.63 -31.58 20.25
CA GLU A 10 -34.54 -30.63 20.06
C GLU A 10 -34.70 -30.03 18.66
N ALA A 11 -35.20 -28.80 18.61
CA ALA A 11 -35.06 -27.95 17.45
C ALA A 11 -33.57 -27.71 17.25
N MET A 12 -32.94 -28.49 16.37
CA MET A 12 -31.75 -28.07 15.65
C MET A 12 -32.20 -26.86 14.83
N GLU A 13 -32.06 -25.66 15.39
CA GLU A 13 -31.97 -24.44 14.60
C GLU A 13 -30.72 -24.62 13.74
N GLU A 14 -30.93 -24.99 12.47
CA GLU A 14 -29.92 -24.78 11.44
C GLU A 14 -29.61 -23.29 11.49
N GLU A 15 -28.46 -22.95 12.07
CA GLU A 15 -27.89 -21.62 12.02
C GLU A 15 -27.63 -21.34 10.54
N GLU A 16 -28.63 -20.81 9.83
CA GLU A 16 -28.50 -20.30 8.48
C GLU A 16 -27.41 -19.23 8.54
N THR A 17 -26.18 -19.59 8.18
CA THR A 17 -25.13 -18.62 7.93
C THR A 17 -25.71 -17.64 6.92
N PRO A 18 -25.92 -16.35 7.31
CA PRO A 18 -26.57 -15.41 6.42
C PRO A 18 -25.72 -15.34 5.15
N MET A 19 -26.30 -15.76 4.03
CA MET A 19 -25.64 -15.64 2.73
C MET A 19 -25.50 -14.15 2.44
N MET A 20 -24.32 -13.62 2.74
CA MET A 20 -23.94 -12.25 2.41
C MET A 20 -24.09 -12.05 0.90
N GLY A 21 -24.84 -11.03 0.49
CA GLY A 21 -24.98 -10.70 -0.93
C GLY A 21 -23.62 -10.38 -1.53
N ARG A 22 -23.42 -10.70 -2.82
CA ARG A 22 -22.13 -10.52 -3.52
C ARG A 22 -21.53 -9.12 -3.33
N ASP A 23 -22.34 -8.07 -3.40
CA ASP A 23 -21.88 -6.67 -3.25
C ASP A 23 -21.42 -6.35 -1.83
N GLU A 24 -22.07 -6.94 -0.83
CA GLU A 24 -21.68 -6.80 0.57
C GLU A 24 -20.39 -7.58 0.85
N ALA A 25 -20.24 -8.77 0.25
CA ALA A 25 -19.01 -9.56 0.32
C ALA A 25 -17.83 -8.83 -0.34
N ILE A 26 -18.04 -8.18 -1.48
CA ILE A 26 -17.03 -7.34 -2.14
C ILE A 26 -16.63 -6.18 -1.22
N ARG A 27 -17.60 -5.44 -0.66
CA ARG A 27 -17.31 -4.31 0.23
C ARG A 27 -16.55 -4.75 1.48
N ALA A 28 -16.93 -5.89 2.07
CA ALA A 28 -16.26 -6.45 3.23
C ALA A 28 -14.81 -6.84 2.90
N ALA A 29 -14.58 -7.49 1.76
CA ALA A 29 -13.24 -7.85 1.29
C ALA A 29 -12.38 -6.61 1.02
N SER A 30 -12.90 -5.60 0.32
CA SER A 30 -12.20 -4.32 0.10
C SER A 30 -11.84 -3.64 1.42
N SER A 31 -12.76 -3.65 2.39
CA SER A 31 -12.52 -3.07 3.71
C SER A 31 -11.40 -3.80 4.47
N GLN A 32 -11.35 -5.13 4.37
CA GLN A 32 -10.27 -5.93 4.95
C GLN A 32 -8.93 -5.66 4.27
N LEU A 33 -8.90 -5.51 2.94
CA LEU A 33 -7.70 -5.14 2.19
C LEU A 33 -7.16 -3.77 2.62
N VAL A 34 -8.04 -2.77 2.79
CA VAL A 34 -7.65 -1.45 3.29
C VAL A 34 -7.02 -1.53 4.68
N VAL A 35 -7.59 -2.33 5.59
CA VAL A 35 -7.02 -2.52 6.95
C VAL A 35 -5.64 -3.17 6.90
N LEU A 36 -5.46 -4.19 6.06
CA LEU A 36 -4.17 -4.86 5.88
C LEU A 36 -3.13 -3.90 5.27
N ALA A 37 -3.51 -3.12 4.27
CA ALA A 37 -2.65 -2.13 3.65
C ALA A 37 -2.27 -1.02 4.64
N GLN A 38 -3.21 -0.51 5.44
CA GLN A 38 -2.90 0.48 6.49
C GLN A 38 -1.87 -0.05 7.50
N LYS A 39 -1.96 -1.33 7.86
CA LYS A 39 -0.98 -1.97 8.73
C LYS A 39 0.39 -2.09 8.05
N ALA A 40 0.43 -2.57 6.80
CA ALA A 40 1.67 -2.68 6.04
C ALA A 40 2.35 -1.32 5.89
N LEU A 41 1.59 -0.28 5.58
CA LEU A 41 2.08 1.11 5.48
C LEU A 41 2.74 1.58 6.79
N ALA A 42 2.10 1.31 7.94
CA ALA A 42 2.63 1.69 9.25
C ALA A 42 3.89 0.88 9.63
N ASP A 43 3.91 -0.43 9.35
CA ASP A 43 5.05 -1.30 9.65
C ASP A 43 6.26 -0.95 8.78
N ALA A 44 6.05 -0.71 7.48
CA ALA A 44 7.08 -0.25 6.55
C ALA A 44 7.65 1.11 6.96
N LEU A 45 6.80 2.09 7.30
CA LEU A 45 7.24 3.40 7.78
C LEU A 45 8.10 3.30 9.03
N LYS A 46 7.73 2.42 9.98
CA LYS A 46 8.54 2.15 11.18
C LYS A 46 9.91 1.59 10.81
N ALA A 47 10.01 0.69 9.84
CA ALA A 47 11.26 0.13 9.38
C ALA A 47 12.15 1.17 8.69
N ILE A 48 11.57 2.01 7.82
CA ILE A 48 12.25 3.12 7.14
C ILE A 48 12.85 4.09 8.17
N LYS A 49 12.08 4.49 9.19
CA LYS A 49 12.54 5.37 10.26
C LYS A 49 13.70 4.81 11.07
N ALA A 50 13.81 3.48 11.15
CA ALA A 50 14.90 2.81 11.84
C ALA A 50 16.14 2.60 10.96
N SER A 51 16.05 2.90 9.66
CA SER A 51 17.14 2.69 8.70
C SER A 51 18.23 3.76 8.84
N ALA A 52 19.48 3.31 8.90
CA ALA A 52 20.64 4.20 8.85
C ALA A 52 21.01 4.63 7.42
N ASP A 53 20.42 4.01 6.39
CA ASP A 53 20.75 4.23 4.98
C ASP A 53 19.89 5.32 4.33
N LEU A 54 18.98 5.96 5.07
CA LEU A 54 18.00 6.89 4.50
C LEU A 54 18.64 8.13 3.83
N ASP A 55 19.63 8.73 4.49
CA ASP A 55 20.35 9.87 3.92
C ASP A 55 21.24 9.47 2.74
N ARG A 56 21.77 8.24 2.76
CA ARG A 56 22.53 7.67 1.64
C ARG A 56 21.64 7.46 0.42
N PHE A 57 20.42 6.96 0.64
CA PHE A 57 19.42 6.80 -0.41
C PHE A 57 19.09 8.15 -1.06
N GLY A 58 18.78 9.17 -0.25
CA GLY A 58 18.54 10.54 -0.74
C GLY A 58 19.72 11.14 -1.50
N ALA A 59 20.95 10.96 -1.01
CA ALA A 59 22.16 11.46 -1.66
C ALA A 59 22.42 10.81 -3.05
N SER A 60 21.99 9.56 -3.25
CA SER A 60 22.14 8.88 -4.54
C SER A 60 21.30 9.53 -5.66
N LEU A 61 20.22 10.21 -5.30
CA LEU A 61 19.31 10.92 -6.20
C LEU A 61 19.84 12.27 -6.67
N THR A 62 20.65 12.94 -5.85
CA THR A 62 21.21 14.26 -6.16
C THR A 62 22.09 14.27 -7.42
N ASN A 63 22.66 13.12 -7.79
CA ASN A 63 23.50 12.96 -8.98
C ASN A 63 22.72 12.58 -10.24
N ASN A 64 21.42 12.30 -10.14
CA ASN A 64 20.58 11.88 -11.25
C ASN A 64 19.47 12.90 -11.49
N SER A 65 19.74 13.92 -12.31
CA SER A 65 18.70 14.79 -12.88
C SER A 65 17.89 14.10 -13.98
N ASP A 66 18.39 12.96 -14.48
CA ASP A 66 17.91 12.30 -15.69
C ASP A 66 17.16 10.99 -15.38
N ILE A 67 16.55 10.91 -14.19
CA ILE A 67 15.69 9.78 -13.86
C ILE A 67 14.47 9.84 -14.79
N VAL A 68 14.32 8.83 -15.65
CA VAL A 68 13.21 8.69 -16.58
C VAL A 68 12.38 7.49 -16.17
N ASP A 69 11.06 7.67 -16.16
CA ASP A 69 10.11 6.61 -15.87
C ASP A 69 9.79 5.82 -17.15
N THR A 70 10.39 4.63 -17.29
CA THR A 70 10.11 3.71 -18.40
C THR A 70 9.95 2.27 -17.89
N PRO A 71 9.08 1.45 -18.50
CA PRO A 71 9.01 0.02 -18.16
C PRO A 71 10.39 -0.65 -18.32
N GLY A 72 10.72 -1.60 -17.45
CA GLY A 72 12.04 -2.24 -17.42
C GLY A 72 13.19 -1.38 -16.86
N THR A 73 12.90 -0.21 -16.26
CA THR A 73 13.91 0.59 -15.55
C THR A 73 14.30 -0.10 -14.24
N GLN A 74 15.44 0.30 -13.67
CA GLN A 74 15.89 -0.23 -12.39
C GLN A 74 14.80 -0.10 -11.30
N PRO A 75 14.61 -1.10 -10.44
CA PRO A 75 13.52 -1.14 -9.48
C PRO A 75 13.43 0.10 -8.57
N VAL A 76 14.60 0.58 -8.13
CA VAL A 76 14.72 1.77 -7.28
C VAL A 76 14.14 3.01 -7.96
N VAL A 77 14.30 3.15 -9.28
CA VAL A 77 13.76 4.27 -10.05
C VAL A 77 12.23 4.25 -10.04
N VAL A 78 11.63 3.07 -10.16
CA VAL A 78 10.17 2.91 -10.13
C VAL A 78 9.61 3.31 -8.77
N VAL A 79 10.24 2.85 -7.67
CA VAL A 79 9.88 3.26 -6.30
C VAL A 79 9.97 4.78 -6.13
N LEU A 80 11.01 5.41 -6.69
CA LEU A 80 11.20 6.85 -6.62
C LEU A 80 10.09 7.63 -7.33
N PHE A 81 9.67 7.19 -8.52
CA PHE A 81 8.53 7.81 -9.22
C PHE A 81 7.21 7.62 -8.49
N ALA A 82 7.00 6.44 -7.91
CA ALA A 82 5.82 6.18 -7.10
C ALA A 82 5.78 7.11 -5.87
N LEU A 83 6.88 7.25 -5.13
CA LEU A 83 6.99 8.20 -4.02
C LEU A 83 6.73 9.64 -4.48
N LYS A 84 7.31 10.03 -5.62
CA LYS A 84 7.12 11.37 -6.20
C LYS A 84 5.64 11.68 -6.43
N LEU A 85 4.92 10.71 -6.99
CA LEU A 85 3.51 10.80 -7.31
C LEU A 85 2.63 10.84 -6.05
N LEU A 86 2.85 9.88 -5.15
CA LEU A 86 2.09 9.74 -3.90
C LEU A 86 2.27 10.95 -2.98
N LEU A 87 3.49 11.48 -2.89
CA LEU A 87 3.84 12.61 -2.02
C LEU A 87 3.64 13.98 -2.70
N GLY A 88 3.33 14.02 -3.99
CA GLY A 88 3.17 15.27 -4.75
C GLY A 88 4.47 16.07 -4.91
N ASP A 89 5.62 15.43 -4.83
CA ASP A 89 6.94 16.07 -4.87
C ASP A 89 7.41 16.30 -6.32
N ASN A 90 6.94 17.35 -6.96
CA ASN A 90 7.30 17.65 -8.34
C ASN A 90 8.80 17.96 -8.55
N THR A 91 9.55 18.24 -7.48
CA THR A 91 10.94 18.74 -7.52
C THR A 91 11.98 17.76 -6.97
N TRP A 92 11.57 16.57 -6.52
CA TRP A 92 12.43 15.58 -5.84
C TRP A 92 13.04 16.08 -4.52
N SER A 93 12.64 17.25 -4.03
CA SER A 93 13.25 17.88 -2.86
C SER A 93 12.90 17.15 -1.58
N THR A 94 11.67 16.63 -1.49
CA THR A 94 11.19 15.86 -0.34
C THR A 94 11.88 14.50 -0.28
N ILE A 95 12.05 13.85 -1.44
CA ILE A 95 12.61 12.49 -1.50
C ILE A 95 14.14 12.49 -1.30
N ARG A 96 14.84 13.58 -1.66
CA ARG A 96 16.30 13.70 -1.51
C ARG A 96 16.78 13.88 -0.07
N ASP A 97 15.90 14.31 0.83
CA ASP A 97 16.22 14.52 2.24
C ASP A 97 15.46 13.50 3.08
N GLY A 98 16.19 12.64 3.79
CA GLY A 98 15.59 11.52 4.52
C GLY A 98 14.57 11.98 5.57
N ALA A 99 14.85 13.07 6.28
CA ALA A 99 13.94 13.62 7.28
C ALA A 99 12.66 14.17 6.66
N SER A 100 12.76 14.87 5.52
CA SER A 100 11.62 15.38 4.76
C SER A 100 10.79 14.24 4.16
N LEU A 101 11.44 13.21 3.63
CA LEU A 101 10.77 12.01 3.11
C LEU A 101 9.93 11.35 4.20
N VAL A 102 10.52 11.06 5.36
CA VAL A 102 9.80 10.46 6.50
C VAL A 102 8.64 11.34 6.95
N SER A 103 8.86 12.65 7.09
CA SER A 103 7.82 13.58 7.51
C SER A 103 6.64 13.61 6.53
N ALA A 104 6.92 13.55 5.22
CA ALA A 104 5.90 13.50 4.18
C ALA A 104 5.15 12.17 4.18
N MET A 105 5.83 11.04 4.38
CA MET A 105 5.22 9.72 4.49
C MET A 105 4.34 9.59 5.75
N GLU A 106 4.73 10.23 6.86
CA GLU A 106 3.92 10.31 8.09
C GLU A 106 2.66 11.16 7.90
N ALA A 107 2.76 12.23 7.13
CA ALA A 107 1.64 13.13 6.84
C ALA A 107 0.73 12.62 5.71
N TRP A 108 1.16 11.61 4.97
CA TRP A 108 0.45 11.13 3.80
C TRP A 108 -0.88 10.49 4.16
N SER A 109 -1.90 10.80 3.37
CA SER A 109 -3.22 10.19 3.43
C SER A 109 -3.83 10.17 2.03
N PRO A 110 -4.60 9.13 1.65
CA PRO A 110 -5.34 9.12 0.39
C PRO A 110 -6.26 10.35 0.27
N ALA A 111 -6.79 10.85 1.38
CA ALA A 111 -7.67 12.03 1.40
C ALA A 111 -6.94 13.34 1.07
N THR A 112 -5.61 13.36 1.11
CA THR A 112 -4.79 14.52 0.76
C THR A 112 -4.31 14.52 -0.68
N MET A 113 -4.56 13.44 -1.44
CA MET A 113 -4.20 13.36 -2.85
C MET A 113 -5.13 14.20 -3.71
N THR A 114 -4.58 14.89 -4.72
CA THR A 114 -5.39 15.57 -5.73
C THR A 114 -5.96 14.56 -6.73
N PRO A 115 -7.05 14.89 -7.45
CA PRO A 115 -7.58 14.03 -8.52
C PRO A 115 -6.55 13.66 -9.58
N GLU A 116 -5.63 14.57 -9.91
CA GLU A 116 -4.55 14.32 -10.85
C GLU A 116 -3.55 13.28 -10.31
N GLN A 117 -3.27 13.31 -9.00
CA GLN A 117 -2.42 12.30 -8.36
C GLN A 117 -3.10 10.94 -8.34
N THR A 118 -4.40 10.87 -8.02
CA THR A 118 -5.15 9.60 -8.04
C THR A 118 -5.26 9.02 -9.45
N GLY A 119 -5.54 9.85 -10.46
CA GLY A 119 -5.54 9.41 -11.86
C GLY A 119 -4.16 8.94 -12.31
N GLY A 120 -3.12 9.71 -12.00
CA GLY A 120 -1.74 9.32 -12.28
C GLY A 120 -1.30 8.06 -11.56
N ALA A 121 -1.82 7.79 -10.35
CA ALA A 121 -1.54 6.58 -9.58
C ALA A 121 -2.04 5.34 -10.30
N GLN A 122 -3.27 5.39 -10.81
CA GLN A 122 -3.82 4.30 -11.61
C GLN A 122 -3.02 4.09 -12.91
N ASP A 123 -2.71 5.17 -13.64
CA ASP A 123 -1.92 5.10 -14.87
C ASP A 123 -0.52 4.51 -14.63
N PHE A 124 0.10 4.88 -13.51
CA PHE A 124 1.40 4.35 -13.08
C PHE A 124 1.32 2.85 -12.81
N LEU A 125 0.34 2.40 -12.02
CA LEU A 125 0.15 0.98 -11.73
C LEU A 125 -0.12 0.17 -13.01
N ASP A 126 -0.94 0.68 -13.93
CA ASP A 126 -1.24 -0.01 -15.19
C ASP A 126 0.01 -0.11 -16.08
N LYS A 127 0.85 0.94 -16.10
CA LYS A 127 2.11 0.96 -16.86
C LYS A 127 3.14 -0.03 -16.31
N HIS A 128 3.22 -0.19 -14.99
CA HIS A 128 4.23 -1.03 -14.32
C HIS A 128 3.71 -2.41 -13.88
N ARG A 129 2.45 -2.75 -14.21
CA ARG A 129 1.83 -4.02 -13.82
C ARG A 129 2.64 -5.27 -14.21
N GLU A 130 3.35 -5.21 -15.34
CA GLU A 130 4.14 -6.32 -15.85
C GLU A 130 5.62 -6.26 -15.46
N ASP A 131 6.06 -5.20 -14.78
CA ASP A 131 7.44 -5.13 -14.31
C ASP A 131 7.65 -6.19 -13.21
N GLU A 132 8.69 -7.02 -13.39
CA GLU A 132 9.09 -8.06 -12.43
C GLU A 132 9.41 -7.48 -11.04
N TYR A 133 9.61 -6.16 -10.99
CA TYR A 133 9.98 -5.38 -9.82
C TYR A 133 8.81 -4.73 -9.08
N PHE A 134 7.59 -4.90 -9.58
CA PHE A 134 6.36 -4.49 -8.88
C PHE A 134 5.60 -5.68 -8.29
N GLN A 135 6.23 -6.87 -8.29
CA GLN A 135 5.72 -8.07 -7.65
C GLN A 135 6.25 -8.16 -6.22
N SER A 136 5.46 -8.65 -5.27
CA SER A 136 5.90 -8.79 -3.87
C SER A 136 7.15 -9.70 -3.72
N GLY A 137 8.22 -9.27 -3.02
CA GLY A 137 9.39 -10.09 -2.68
C GLY A 137 10.68 -9.32 -2.39
N ASP A 138 11.77 -10.01 -2.05
CA ASP A 138 13.11 -9.41 -1.77
C ASP A 138 13.90 -9.13 -3.08
N HIS A 139 13.36 -8.31 -3.98
CA HIS A 139 13.97 -8.07 -5.30
C HIS A 139 14.63 -6.69 -5.43
N LEU A 140 14.53 -5.84 -4.40
CA LEU A 140 15.25 -4.57 -4.35
C LEU A 140 16.55 -4.76 -3.57
N GLY A 141 17.67 -4.29 -4.14
CA GLY A 141 19.05 -4.61 -3.73
C GLY A 141 19.48 -4.22 -2.30
N GLY A 142 18.55 -3.81 -1.42
CA GLY A 142 18.78 -3.46 -0.02
C GLY A 142 17.49 -3.46 0.81
N LYS A 143 17.63 -3.52 2.15
CA LYS A 143 16.51 -3.57 3.08
C LYS A 143 15.63 -2.32 3.00
N LEU A 144 16.25 -1.14 2.93
CA LEU A 144 15.54 0.13 2.88
C LEU A 144 14.68 0.24 1.61
N GLU A 145 15.21 -0.18 0.47
CA GLU A 145 14.49 -0.15 -0.80
C GLU A 145 13.25 -1.06 -0.74
N ASN A 146 13.37 -2.26 -0.15
CA ASN A 146 12.22 -3.14 0.09
C ASN A 146 11.20 -2.49 1.04
N ASP A 147 11.65 -1.89 2.15
CA ASP A 147 10.74 -1.20 3.08
C ASP A 147 10.01 -0.02 2.38
N LEU A 148 10.70 0.73 1.49
CA LEU A 148 10.10 1.81 0.70
C LEU A 148 9.07 1.30 -0.29
N PHE A 149 9.34 0.17 -0.93
CA PHE A 149 8.40 -0.48 -1.84
C PHE A 149 7.15 -0.97 -1.12
N GLU A 150 7.30 -1.62 0.03
CA GLU A 150 6.15 -2.05 0.84
C GLU A 150 5.27 -0.87 1.24
N TRP A 151 5.88 0.28 1.58
CA TRP A 151 5.12 1.49 1.86
C TRP A 151 4.36 2.00 0.64
N VAL A 152 5.02 2.03 -0.54
CA VAL A 152 4.45 2.47 -1.81
C VAL A 152 3.27 1.58 -2.23
N ASP A 153 3.44 0.26 -2.19
CA ASP A 153 2.42 -0.72 -2.57
C ASP A 153 1.18 -0.61 -1.68
N ALA A 154 1.39 -0.47 -0.36
CA ALA A 154 0.32 -0.24 0.58
C ALA A 154 -0.39 1.09 0.35
N ALA A 155 0.36 2.16 0.07
CA ALA A 155 -0.21 3.49 -0.21
C ALA A 155 -1.06 3.48 -1.48
N PHE A 156 -0.58 2.84 -2.56
CA PHE A 156 -1.37 2.67 -3.78
C PHE A 156 -2.63 1.85 -3.54
N THR A 157 -2.52 0.72 -2.84
CA THR A 157 -3.66 -0.12 -2.49
C THR A 157 -4.75 0.69 -1.78
N ILE A 158 -4.38 1.55 -0.85
CA ILE A 158 -5.34 2.42 -0.13
C ILE A 158 -5.90 3.51 -1.05
N ALA A 159 -5.09 4.07 -1.94
CA ALA A 159 -5.47 5.20 -2.80
C ALA A 159 -6.41 4.80 -3.96
N THR A 160 -6.40 3.53 -4.37
CA THR A 160 -7.14 3.05 -5.56
C THR A 160 -8.30 2.10 -5.26
N LEU A 161 -8.54 1.74 -3.99
CA LEU A 161 -9.68 0.93 -3.53
C LEU A 161 -10.83 1.79 -3.01
#